data_AF-I0HAN5-F1
#
_entry.id   AF-I0HAN5-F1
#
_cell.length_a   1.000
_cell.length_b   1.000
_cell.length_c   1.000
_cell.angle_alpha   90.00
_cell.angle_beta   90.00
_cell.angle_gamma   90.00
#
_symmetry.space_group_name_H-M   'P 1'
#
loop_
_entity.id
_entity.type
_entity.pdbx_description
1 polymer ?
#
loop_
_entity_poly.entity_id
_entity_poly.type
_entity_poly.pdbx_seq_one_letter_code
_entity_poly.pdbx_strand_id
1 'polypeptide(L)'
;MSARGMLSVVGTAVGGLIGWTDVAPPADPATLRALFADLGVRIGDDDAQLAEAVRYFQQRTGLPADGVAGPATAHLLARYASEARELTRIEAA
;
A
#
# COMPACT_ATOMS: atom_id res chain seq x y z
N MET A 1 0.81 9.66 -35.59
CA MET A 1 1.99 10.07 -34.80
C MET A 1 1.99 9.28 -33.48
N SER A 2 2.25 7.97 -33.56
CA SER A 2 2.22 7.07 -32.39
C SER A 2 3.63 6.79 -31.87
N ALA A 3 3.84 7.00 -30.57
CA ALA A 3 4.69 6.20 -29.66
C ALA A 3 4.66 6.89 -28.29
N ARG A 4 3.92 6.39 -27.29
CA ARG A 4 4.41 5.49 -26.22
C ARG A 4 5.79 5.89 -25.66
N GLY A 5 5.79 6.73 -24.62
CA GLY A 5 6.83 6.78 -23.59
C GLY A 5 6.16 6.45 -22.25
N MET A 6 6.30 5.23 -21.73
CA MET A 6 7.29 4.87 -20.70
C MET A 6 7.30 5.85 -19.52
N LEU A 7 6.36 5.66 -18.59
CA LEU A 7 6.46 6.18 -17.23
C LEU A 7 7.10 5.09 -16.34
N SER A 8 8.42 4.94 -16.47
CA SER A 8 9.24 4.31 -15.43
C SER A 8 9.89 5.45 -14.65
N VAL A 9 9.24 5.89 -13.57
CA VAL A 9 9.86 6.77 -12.59
C VAL A 9 10.27 5.90 -11.41
N VAL A 10 11.51 5.41 -11.48
CA VAL A 10 12.25 4.92 -10.31
C VAL A 10 12.94 6.14 -9.68
N GLY A 11 12.75 6.29 -8.37
CA GLY A 11 13.14 7.47 -7.61
C GLY A 11 14.64 7.69 -7.51
N THR A 12 15.07 8.89 -7.87
CA THR A 12 16.30 9.52 -7.40
C THR A 12 15.87 10.75 -6.61
N ALA A 13 15.83 10.63 -5.28
CA ALA A 13 15.52 11.74 -4.40
C ALA A 13 16.63 12.81 -4.52
N VAL A 14 16.28 13.98 -5.06
CA VAL A 14 17.03 15.23 -4.91
C VAL A 14 16.23 16.09 -3.95
N GLY A 15 16.76 16.28 -2.74
CA GLY A 15 16.16 17.12 -1.71
C GLY A 15 16.37 18.60 -1.99
N GLY A 16 15.30 19.39 -1.79
CA GLY A 16 15.35 20.83 -1.57
C GLY A 16 14.73 21.68 -2.69
N LEU A 17 13.56 22.27 -2.40
CA LEU A 17 13.07 23.62 -2.81
C LEU A 17 11.59 23.76 -3.18
N ILE A 18 10.73 22.75 -3.00
CA ILE A 18 9.28 22.98 -2.94
C ILE A 18 8.76 22.28 -1.69
N GLY A 19 8.05 23.01 -0.82
CA GLY A 19 7.51 22.52 0.44
C GLY A 19 6.41 21.49 0.28
N TRP A 20 6.75 20.30 -0.21
CA TRP A 20 5.98 19.09 0.06
C TRP A 20 6.46 18.61 1.41
N THR A 21 5.65 18.79 2.45
CA THR A 21 5.93 18.17 3.75
C THR A 21 6.09 16.68 3.48
N ASP A 22 7.26 16.13 3.78
CA ASP A 22 7.72 14.74 3.52
C ASP A 22 6.94 13.69 4.34
N VAL A 23 5.67 13.98 4.60
CA VAL A 23 4.67 13.07 5.13
C VAL A 23 3.64 12.99 4.02
N ALA A 24 3.82 12.03 3.13
CA ALA A 24 2.71 11.68 2.25
C ALA A 24 1.48 11.41 3.13
N PRO A 25 0.30 11.90 2.73
CA PRO A 25 -0.90 11.67 3.51
C PRO A 25 -1.06 10.17 3.76
N PRO A 26 -1.50 9.78 4.98
CA PRO A 26 -1.80 8.39 5.25
C PRO A 26 -2.71 7.86 4.16
N ALA A 27 -2.46 6.63 3.71
CA ALA A 27 -3.27 6.01 2.68
C ALA A 27 -4.74 6.03 3.10
N ASP A 28 -5.62 6.29 2.14
CA ASP A 28 -7.06 6.34 2.35
C ASP A 28 -7.56 5.04 3.03
N PRO A 29 -8.28 5.13 4.17
CA PRO A 29 -8.76 3.95 4.90
C PRO A 29 -9.61 2.99 4.05
N ALA A 30 -10.40 3.49 3.11
CA ALA A 30 -11.20 2.63 2.23
C ALA A 30 -10.30 1.82 1.27
N THR A 31 -9.27 2.46 0.73
CA THR A 31 -8.24 1.80 -0.08
C THR A 31 -7.50 0.71 0.71
N LEU A 32 -7.11 0.98 1.96
CA LEU A 32 -6.45 -0.02 2.80
C LEU A 32 -7.34 -1.24 3.08
N ARG A 33 -8.62 -1.01 3.37
CA ARG A 33 -9.58 -2.10 3.57
C ARG A 33 -9.71 -2.96 2.32
N ALA A 34 -9.74 -2.36 1.13
CA ALA A 34 -9.79 -3.11 -0.13
C ALA A 34 -8.52 -3.96 -0.35
N LEU A 35 -7.34 -3.41 -0.08
CA LEU A 35 -6.08 -4.14 -0.19
C LEU A 35 -5.98 -5.31 0.79
N PHE A 36 -6.45 -5.12 2.04
CA PHE A 36 -6.53 -6.21 3.00
C PHE A 36 -7.55 -7.27 2.57
N ALA A 37 -8.67 -6.87 1.97
CA ALA A 37 -9.67 -7.81 1.46
C ALA A 37 -9.11 -8.69 0.32
N ASP A 38 -8.26 -8.13 -0.54
CA ASP A 38 -7.54 -8.90 -1.57
C ASP A 38 -6.58 -9.95 -0.97
N LEU A 39 -6.03 -9.65 0.20
CA LEU A 39 -5.22 -10.59 0.98
C LEU A 39 -6.08 -11.60 1.77
N GLY A 40 -7.40 -11.55 1.64
CA GLY A 40 -8.35 -12.41 2.36
C GLY A 40 -8.70 -11.93 3.76
N VAL A 41 -8.27 -10.73 4.17
CA VAL A 41 -8.54 -10.15 5.48
C VAL A 41 -9.65 -9.11 5.37
N ARG A 42 -10.85 -9.43 5.88
CA ARG A 42 -11.93 -8.43 5.97
C ARG A 42 -11.81 -7.64 7.27
N ILE A 43 -11.68 -6.33 7.11
CA ILE A 43 -11.68 -5.36 8.20
C ILE A 43 -13.02 -4.64 8.14
N GLY A 44 -13.68 -4.48 9.29
CA GLY A 44 -14.93 -3.74 9.38
C GLY A 44 -14.73 -2.23 9.15
N ASP A 45 -15.82 -1.48 9.29
CA ASP A 45 -15.80 -0.01 9.20
C ASP A 45 -15.10 0.65 10.40
N ASP A 46 -14.72 -0.13 11.42
CA ASP A 46 -14.00 0.34 12.59
C ASP A 46 -12.53 0.65 12.26
N ASP A 47 -12.14 1.93 12.39
CA ASP A 47 -10.78 2.40 12.18
C ASP A 47 -9.79 1.78 13.19
N ALA A 48 -10.24 1.39 14.39
CA ALA A 48 -9.38 0.72 15.36
C ALA A 48 -8.97 -0.68 14.89
N GLN A 49 -9.89 -1.41 14.26
CA GLN A 49 -9.60 -2.70 13.63
C GLN A 49 -8.65 -2.54 12.45
N LEU A 50 -8.83 -1.48 11.66
CA LEU A 50 -7.93 -1.18 10.55
C LEU A 50 -6.51 -0.87 11.05
N ALA A 51 -6.37 -0.03 12.08
CA ALA A 51 -5.08 0.29 12.67
C ALA A 51 -4.38 -0.96 13.22
N GLU A 52 -5.12 -1.89 13.83
CA GLU A 52 -4.55 -3.15 14.33
C GLU A 52 -4.07 -4.07 13.19
N ALA A 53 -4.85 -4.19 12.11
CA ALA A 53 -4.42 -4.94 10.94
C ALA A 53 -3.17 -4.32 10.28
N VAL A 54 -3.10 -3.00 10.23
CA VAL A 54 -1.91 -2.27 9.75
C VAL A 54 -0.71 -2.54 10.66
N ARG A 55 -0.87 -2.47 11.99
CA ARG A 55 0.20 -2.82 12.94
C ARG A 55 0.71 -4.23 12.72
N TYR A 56 -0.20 -5.20 12.58
CA TYR A 56 0.16 -6.59 12.34
C TYR A 56 0.93 -6.77 11.03
N PHE A 57 0.47 -6.12 9.96
CA PHE A 57 1.17 -6.12 8.67
C PHE A 57 2.57 -5.50 8.76
N GLN A 58 2.69 -4.37 9.44
CA GLN A 58 3.97 -3.69 9.66
C GLN A 58 4.95 -4.58 10.43
N GLN A 59 4.50 -5.22 11.52
CA GLN A 59 5.32 -6.16 12.29
C GLN A 59 5.84 -7.32 11.43
N ARG A 60 4.97 -7.90 10.59
CA ARG A 60 5.34 -9.02 9.71
C ARG A 60 6.30 -8.64 8.59
N THR A 61 6.25 -7.39 8.13
CA THR A 61 7.10 -6.88 7.06
C THR A 61 8.38 -6.20 7.55
N GLY A 62 8.56 -6.11 8.88
CA GLY A 62 9.71 -5.43 9.50
C GLY A 62 9.63 -3.91 9.44
N LEU A 63 8.44 -3.35 9.17
CA LEU A 63 8.18 -1.92 9.26
C LEU A 63 7.87 -1.49 10.71
N PRO A 64 8.05 -0.21 11.06
CA PRO A 64 7.56 0.34 12.32
C PRO A 64 6.06 0.09 12.48
N ALA A 65 5.66 -0.53 13.58
CA ALA A 65 4.28 -0.93 13.85
C ALA A 65 3.45 0.19 14.51
N ASP A 66 3.40 1.35 13.87
CA ASP A 66 2.68 2.53 14.35
C ASP A 66 1.17 2.48 14.09
N GLY A 67 0.70 1.55 13.23
CA GLY A 67 -0.69 1.43 12.82
C GLY A 67 -1.12 2.46 11.79
N VAL A 68 -0.17 3.24 11.25
CA VAL A 68 -0.41 4.28 10.24
C VAL A 68 0.18 3.83 8.91
N ALA A 69 -0.67 3.77 7.87
CA ALA A 69 -0.21 3.39 6.55
C ALA A 69 0.43 4.57 5.81
N GLY A 70 1.71 4.83 6.10
CA GLY A 70 2.55 5.70 5.29
C GLY A 70 2.93 5.09 3.91
N PRO A 71 3.72 5.80 3.08
CA PRO A 71 4.10 5.35 1.74
C PRO A 71 4.69 3.96 1.66
N ALA A 72 5.61 3.63 2.58
CA ALA A 72 6.27 2.34 2.61
C ALA A 72 5.26 1.21 2.89
N THR A 73 4.40 1.41 3.90
CA THR A 73 3.31 0.49 4.25
C THR A 73 2.36 0.29 3.07
N ALA A 74 1.89 1.37 2.46
CA ALA A 74 0.94 1.33 1.35
C ALA A 74 1.54 0.65 0.11
N HIS A 75 2.81 0.94 -0.22
CA HIS A 75 3.51 0.32 -1.33
C HIS A 75 3.65 -1.19 -1.17
N LEU A 76 4.09 -1.65 0.02
CA LEU A 76 4.18 -3.08 0.29
C LEU A 76 2.81 -3.74 0.25
N LEU A 77 1.81 -3.15 0.90
CA LEU A 77 0.47 -3.73 0.95
C LEU A 77 -0.14 -3.89 -0.45
N ALA A 78 0.02 -2.88 -1.31
CA ALA A 78 -0.42 -2.93 -2.70
C ALA A 78 0.28 -4.02 -3.52
N ARG A 79 1.59 -4.20 -3.30
CA ARG A 79 2.36 -5.26 -3.96
C ARG A 79 1.85 -6.65 -3.57
N TYR A 80 1.71 -6.93 -2.27
CA TYR A 80 1.20 -8.21 -1.79
C TYR A 80 -0.24 -8.48 -2.27
N ALA A 81 -1.10 -7.47 -2.27
CA ALA A 81 -2.46 -7.59 -2.77
C ALA A 81 -2.51 -7.93 -4.27
N SER A 82 -1.63 -7.33 -5.08
CA SER A 82 -1.50 -7.66 -6.50
C SER A 82 -1.04 -9.09 -6.71
N GLU A 83 -0.03 -9.54 -5.97
CA GLU A 83 0.48 -10.91 -6.03
C GLU A 83 -0.61 -11.93 -5.62
N ALA A 84 -1.37 -11.65 -4.56
CA ALA A 84 -2.48 -12.50 -4.13
C ALA A 84 -3.59 -12.62 -5.20
N ARG A 85 -3.98 -11.51 -5.82
CA ARG A 85 -4.98 -11.50 -6.91
C ARG A 85 -4.52 -12.31 -8.12
N GLU A 86 -3.25 -12.25 -8.45
CA GLU A 86 -2.68 -12.99 -9.58
C GLU A 86 -2.72 -14.50 -9.33
N LEU A 87 -2.36 -14.94 -8.11
CA LEU A 87 -2.48 -16.33 -7.70
C LEU A 87 -3.93 -16.83 -7.82
N THR A 88 -4.89 -16.08 -7.27
CA THR A 88 -6.32 -16.45 -7.39
C THR A 88 -6.79 -16.55 -8.83
N ARG A 89 -6.28 -15.69 -9.73
CA ARG A 89 -6.64 -15.75 -11.16
C ARG A 89 -6.13 -17.02 -11.82
N ILE A 90 -4.91 -17.47 -11.48
CA ILE A 90 -4.32 -18.69 -12.04
C ILE A 90 -5.08 -19.93 -11.56
N GLU A 91 -5.49 -19.96 -10.29
CA GLU A 91 -6.27 -21.08 -9.73
C GLU A 91 -7.67 -21.20 -10.34
N ALA A 92 -8.23 -20.12 -10.88
CA ALA A 92 -9.56 -20.09 -11.49
C ALA A 92 -9.59 -20.42 -13.00
N ALA A 93 -8.43 -20.67 -13.63
CA ALA A 93 -8.29 -20.98 -15.05
C ALA A 93 -8.17 -22.49 -15.30
#